data_AF-A0A0M2JPE8-F1
#
_entry.id   AF-A0A0M2JPE8-F1
#
_cell.length_a   1.000
_cell.length_b   1.000
_cell.length_c   1.000
_cell.angle_alpha   90.00
_cell.angle_beta   90.00
_cell.angle_gamma   90.00
#
_symmetry.space_group_name_H-M   'P 1'
#
loop_
_entity.id
_entity.type
_entity.pdbx_description
1 polymer ?
#
loop_
_entity_poly.entity_id
_entity_poly.type
_entity_poly.pdbx_seq_one_letter_code
_entity_poly.pdbx_strand_id
1 'polypeptide(L)'
;MSEGLWIAIAVIAVLLLVALVVGLVRYRRRRISLSARDTATPVDRSGGYKAASGITFSASAPTQAPPEPPTEAPPRTPKAPERIDTTGLPAVGDDATIPRDAPKRRISDVRLPDPVTEARPEPPVQVPDAVVPDLVVPDAPPAPTTEVAPDTAPEIDTIAPAEGRLDRLRGRLAKSQNTLGRSMLGLLGGGDLDEDSWEEIEDTLLIADLGPVVTESVVSALRTRMASANVRTEADARAVLRDVLIAELKTDLDRSIRALPHEDKPSVLLVVGVNGTGKTTTVGKLARVLVADGRRVVLGAADTFRAAAADQLETWASRVGAQVVRGPEGADPASVAFDAVDTGIAAGADVVVIDTAGRLHTKTGLMDELGKVKRVVSKRAAVDEVLLVLDATIGQNSLPQARVFAEVVDITGVVLTKLDGTAKGGIVFRVQQELGVPVKLVGLGEGADDLAPFEPAAFVDALLG
;
A
#
# COMPACT_ATOMS: atom_id res chain seq x y z
N MET A 1 -79.57 16.11 9.30
CA MET A 1 -78.61 17.21 9.03
C MET A 1 -79.29 18.16 8.06
N SER A 2 -79.42 19.44 8.40
CA SER A 2 -80.09 20.43 7.54
C SER A 2 -79.34 20.60 6.22
N GLU A 3 -80.04 20.94 5.13
CA GLU A 3 -79.41 21.21 3.82
C GLU A 3 -78.27 22.24 3.92
N GLY A 4 -78.41 23.24 4.81
CA GLY A 4 -77.36 24.22 5.08
C GLY A 4 -76.06 23.62 5.61
N LEU A 5 -76.12 22.51 6.36
CA LEU A 5 -74.93 21.83 6.86
C LEU A 5 -74.18 21.10 5.73
N TRP A 6 -74.91 20.48 4.79
CA TRP A 6 -74.32 19.83 3.62
C TRP A 6 -73.68 20.84 2.66
N ILE A 7 -74.30 21.99 2.47
CA ILE A 7 -73.72 23.09 1.68
C ILE A 7 -72.45 23.61 2.35
N ALA A 8 -72.46 23.82 3.67
CA ALA A 8 -71.26 24.26 4.40
C ALA A 8 -70.10 23.25 4.29
N ILE A 9 -70.39 21.96 4.43
CA ILE A 9 -69.37 20.89 4.28
C ILE A 9 -68.83 20.87 2.85
N ALA A 10 -69.68 21.01 1.83
CA ALA A 10 -69.25 21.05 0.43
C ALA A 10 -68.35 22.26 0.14
N VAL A 11 -68.67 23.44 0.67
CA VAL A 11 -67.85 24.65 0.52
C VAL A 11 -66.49 24.48 1.20
N ILE A 12 -66.45 23.90 2.40
CA ILE A 12 -65.19 23.62 3.12
C ILE A 12 -64.33 22.62 2.34
N ALA A 13 -64.93 21.56 1.79
CA ALA A 13 -64.22 20.56 0.99
C ALA A 13 -63.60 21.19 -0.27
N VAL A 14 -64.31 22.08 -0.95
CA VAL A 14 -63.79 22.81 -2.13
C VAL A 14 -62.65 23.74 -1.74
N LEU A 15 -62.76 24.47 -0.63
CA LEU A 15 -61.68 25.35 -0.16
C LEU A 15 -60.41 24.58 0.21
N LEU A 16 -60.55 23.41 0.83
CA LEU A 16 -59.42 22.52 1.13
C LEU A 16 -58.78 21.96 -0.13
N LEU A 17 -59.58 21.60 -1.14
CA LEU A 17 -59.06 21.14 -2.43
C LEU A 17 -58.28 22.25 -3.15
N VAL A 18 -58.80 23.48 -3.16
CA VAL A 18 -58.10 24.63 -3.75
C VAL A 18 -56.79 24.91 -3.00
N ALA A 19 -56.80 24.88 -1.67
CA ALA A 19 -55.59 25.05 -0.86
C ALA A 19 -54.55 23.95 -1.15
N LEU A 20 -54.99 22.69 -1.30
CA LEU A 20 -54.13 21.56 -1.67
C LEU A 20 -53.51 21.75 -3.06
N VAL A 21 -54.31 22.16 -4.06
CA VAL A 21 -53.82 22.38 -5.43
C VAL A 21 -52.85 23.56 -5.48
N VAL A 22 -53.15 24.68 -4.81
CA VAL A 22 -52.24 25.84 -4.73
C VAL A 22 -50.96 25.47 -3.99
N GLY A 23 -51.06 24.68 -2.91
CA GLY A 23 -49.91 24.13 -2.18
C GLY A 23 -49.04 23.24 -3.07
N LEU A 24 -49.64 22.34 -3.86
CA LEU A 24 -48.95 21.45 -4.77
C LEU A 24 -48.28 22.21 -5.93
N VAL A 25 -48.94 23.24 -6.48
CA VAL A 25 -48.38 24.10 -7.54
C VAL A 25 -47.21 24.92 -6.99
N ARG A 26 -47.31 25.47 -5.78
CA ARG A 26 -46.22 26.21 -5.13
C ARG A 26 -45.07 25.29 -4.74
N TYR A 27 -45.36 24.05 -4.33
CA TYR A 27 -44.38 23.01 -4.06
C TYR A 27 -43.64 22.59 -5.35
N ARG A 28 -44.35 22.43 -6.46
CA ARG A 28 -43.75 22.14 -7.78
C ARG A 28 -42.92 23.31 -8.31
N ARG A 29 -43.36 24.56 -8.13
CA ARG A 29 -42.58 25.76 -8.51
C ARG A 29 -41.31 25.95 -7.66
N ARG A 30 -41.19 25.28 -6.50
CA ARG A 30 -39.99 25.30 -5.64
C ARG A 30 -39.03 24.13 -5.89
N ARG A 31 -39.33 23.23 -6.84
CA ARG A 31 -38.37 22.21 -7.29
C ARG A 31 -37.62 22.76 -8.50
N ILE A 32 -36.34 23.06 -8.30
CA ILE A 32 -35.39 23.38 -9.37
C ILE A 32 -35.28 22.12 -10.25
N SER A 33 -35.70 22.22 -11.50
CA SER A 33 -35.44 21.25 -12.55
C SER A 33 -34.16 21.69 -13.26
N LEU A 34 -33.16 20.80 -13.32
CA LEU A 34 -32.03 20.93 -14.22
C LEU A 34 -32.10 19.78 -15.21
N SER A 35 -32.50 20.09 -16.45
CA SER A 35 -32.27 19.26 -17.61
C SER A 35 -31.20 19.95 -18.45
N ALA A 36 -30.00 19.36 -18.40
CA ALA A 36 -28.81 19.40 -19.26
C ALA A 36 -28.47 20.67 -20.08
N ARG A 37 -27.25 21.17 -19.85
CA ARG A 37 -26.20 21.29 -20.88
C ARG A 37 -24.81 21.20 -20.24
N ASP A 38 -23.90 20.54 -20.95
CA ASP A 38 -22.47 20.37 -20.67
C ASP A 38 -21.79 21.67 -20.23
N THR A 39 -21.32 21.67 -18.99
CA THR A 39 -20.04 22.27 -18.57
C THR A 39 -19.62 21.52 -17.31
N ALA A 40 -18.44 20.91 -17.34
CA ALA A 40 -17.84 20.21 -16.22
C ALA A 40 -17.94 21.05 -14.93
N THR A 41 -18.73 20.58 -13.97
CA THR A 41 -18.73 21.13 -12.62
C THR A 41 -17.35 20.89 -12.00
N PRO A 42 -16.72 21.91 -11.40
CA PRO A 42 -15.56 21.68 -10.55
C PRO A 42 -16.05 20.78 -9.41
N VAL A 43 -15.51 19.56 -9.37
CA VAL A 43 -15.71 18.64 -8.24
C VAL A 43 -15.29 19.39 -6.99
N ASP A 44 -16.13 19.41 -5.96
CA ASP A 44 -15.75 19.87 -4.63
C ASP A 44 -14.57 19.00 -4.16
N ARG A 45 -13.34 19.56 -4.20
CA ARG A 45 -12.08 18.82 -3.94
C ARG A 45 -11.68 18.81 -2.47
N SER A 46 -12.54 19.30 -1.56
CA SER A 46 -12.14 19.61 -0.19
C SER A 46 -12.49 18.54 0.85
N GLY A 47 -13.17 17.45 0.47
CA GLY A 47 -13.63 16.39 1.37
C GLY A 47 -13.34 14.96 0.89
N GLY A 48 -13.26 14.02 1.84
CA GLY A 48 -13.03 12.60 1.56
C GLY A 48 -14.08 12.02 0.62
N TYR A 49 -13.65 11.58 -0.56
CA TYR A 49 -14.49 11.03 -1.62
C TYR A 49 -14.43 9.50 -1.59
N LYS A 50 -15.59 8.83 -1.59
CA LYS A 50 -15.66 7.36 -1.64
C LYS A 50 -15.75 6.90 -3.10
N ALA A 51 -14.71 6.24 -3.60
CA ALA A 51 -14.67 5.73 -4.96
C ALA A 51 -15.68 4.59 -5.16
N ALA A 52 -16.10 4.37 -6.40
CA ALA A 52 -16.94 3.23 -6.76
C ALA A 52 -16.31 1.89 -6.32
N SER A 53 -14.97 1.80 -6.34
CA SER A 53 -14.16 0.65 -5.89
C SER A 53 -14.23 0.35 -4.38
N GLY A 54 -14.80 1.25 -3.58
CA GLY A 54 -14.82 1.16 -2.12
C GLY A 54 -13.60 1.76 -1.42
N ILE A 55 -12.56 2.14 -2.17
CA ILE A 55 -11.40 2.86 -1.63
C ILE A 55 -11.76 4.35 -1.50
N THR A 56 -11.45 4.97 -0.36
CA THR A 56 -11.70 6.40 -0.15
C THR A 56 -10.47 7.19 -0.57
N PHE A 57 -10.67 8.23 -1.38
CA PHE A 57 -9.64 9.16 -1.82
C PHE A 57 -9.80 10.52 -1.13
N SER A 58 -8.70 11.14 -0.75
CA SER A 58 -8.69 12.46 -0.11
C SER A 58 -7.68 13.39 -0.79
N ALA A 59 -7.86 14.69 -0.55
CA ALA A 59 -6.85 15.70 -0.86
C ALA A 59 -5.95 15.87 0.36
N SER A 60 -4.65 16.03 0.13
CA SER A 60 -3.76 16.46 1.20
C SER A 60 -4.12 17.89 1.61
N ALA A 61 -4.20 18.15 2.92
CA ALA A 61 -4.27 19.52 3.39
C ALA A 61 -3.05 20.30 2.86
N PRO A 62 -3.21 21.55 2.38
CA PRO A 62 -2.07 22.35 1.98
C PRO A 62 -1.15 22.51 3.18
N THR A 63 0.08 22.00 3.05
CA THR A 63 1.14 22.22 4.02
C THR A 63 1.33 23.73 4.18
N GLN A 64 0.83 24.31 5.27
CA GLN A 64 1.32 25.61 5.69
C GLN A 64 2.83 25.43 5.87
N ALA A 65 3.61 26.29 5.20
CA ALA A 65 5.03 26.41 5.50
C ALA A 65 5.18 26.53 7.02
N PRO A 66 6.17 25.86 7.64
CA PRO A 66 6.45 26.08 9.05
C PRO A 66 6.51 27.59 9.30
N PRO A 67 5.85 28.11 10.36
CA PRO A 67 5.91 29.54 10.64
C PRO A 67 7.39 29.94 10.71
N GLU A 68 7.74 31.01 9.98
CA GLU A 68 9.06 31.62 10.12
C GLU A 68 9.32 31.84 11.62
N PRO A 69 10.47 31.39 12.14
CA PRO A 69 10.78 31.62 13.54
C PRO A 69 10.75 33.13 13.80
N PRO A 70 10.17 33.58 14.92
CA PRO A 70 10.08 35.00 15.21
C PRO A 70 11.47 35.62 15.22
N THR A 71 11.60 36.73 14.49
CA THR A 71 12.78 37.58 14.51
C THR A 71 12.85 38.27 15.86
N GLU A 72 13.80 37.90 16.74
CA GLU A 72 14.43 38.88 17.63
C GLU A 72 15.74 38.46 18.33
N ALA A 73 16.63 39.47 18.41
CA ALA A 73 17.68 39.76 19.40
C ALA A 73 19.11 39.16 19.23
N PRO A 74 20.16 39.96 19.54
CA PRO A 74 21.55 39.76 19.10
C PRO A 74 22.27 38.61 19.83
N PRO A 75 23.40 38.10 19.29
CA PRO A 75 23.99 36.85 19.73
C PRO A 75 24.52 36.94 21.17
N ARG A 76 23.99 36.08 22.04
CA ARG A 76 24.66 35.71 23.29
C ARG A 76 25.65 34.59 22.99
N THR A 77 26.89 34.79 23.40
CA THR A 77 27.97 33.79 23.36
C THR A 77 27.55 32.51 24.09
N PRO A 78 27.69 31.32 23.48
CA PRO A 78 27.40 30.08 24.18
C PRO A 78 28.51 29.78 25.20
N LYS A 79 28.12 29.62 26.48
CA LYS A 79 28.92 28.89 27.47
C LYS A 79 28.93 27.41 27.06
N ALA A 80 30.13 26.82 26.99
CA ALA A 80 30.33 25.42 26.72
C ALA A 80 29.58 24.53 27.75
N PRO A 81 29.00 23.39 27.34
CA PRO A 81 28.49 22.42 28.29
C PRO A 81 29.65 21.83 29.11
N GLU A 82 29.49 21.76 30.43
CA GLU A 82 30.37 21.01 31.31
C GLU A 82 30.39 19.55 30.86
N ARG A 83 31.54 19.14 30.32
CA ARG A 83 31.84 17.78 29.95
C ARG A 83 31.99 16.98 31.24
N ILE A 84 31.14 15.99 31.45
CA ILE A 84 31.33 14.98 32.51
C ILE A 84 32.70 14.34 32.27
N ASP A 85 33.55 14.37 33.29
CA ASP A 85 34.89 13.78 33.23
C ASP A 85 34.77 12.25 33.27
N THR A 86 35.08 11.61 32.15
CA THR A 86 35.08 10.15 32.01
C THR A 86 36.48 9.56 32.07
N THR A 87 37.47 10.29 32.61
CA THR A 87 38.81 9.73 32.81
C THR A 87 38.77 8.65 33.90
N GLY A 88 38.92 7.38 33.48
CA GLY A 88 39.05 6.22 34.38
C GLY A 88 37.97 5.14 34.28
N LEU A 89 36.97 5.28 33.40
CA LEU A 89 36.02 4.19 33.11
C LEU A 89 36.56 3.33 31.95
N PRO A 90 36.51 1.98 32.02
CA PRO A 90 36.93 1.12 30.91
C PRO A 90 36.00 1.33 29.71
N ALA A 91 36.58 1.60 28.54
CA ALA A 91 35.84 1.73 27.29
C ALA A 91 35.50 0.33 26.73
N VAL A 92 34.31 0.19 26.14
CA VAL A 92 33.92 -1.01 25.41
C VAL A 92 34.81 -1.11 24.16
N GLY A 93 35.82 -1.98 24.20
CA GLY A 93 36.78 -2.19 23.11
C GLY A 93 38.25 -2.39 23.52
N ASP A 94 38.60 -2.28 24.80
CA ASP A 94 40.01 -2.35 25.25
C ASP A 94 40.63 -3.77 25.27
N ASP A 95 39.85 -4.84 25.03
CA ASP A 95 40.35 -6.24 25.09
C ASP A 95 40.79 -6.85 23.73
N ALA A 96 40.95 -6.06 22.67
CA ALA A 96 41.37 -6.57 21.37
C ALA A 96 42.59 -5.84 20.79
N THR A 97 43.64 -5.63 21.59
CA THR A 97 44.92 -5.16 21.05
C THR A 97 45.87 -6.34 20.83
N ILE A 98 45.93 -6.84 19.59
CA ILE A 98 47.08 -7.62 19.13
C ILE A 98 48.32 -6.69 19.26
N PRO A 99 49.43 -7.14 19.88
CA PRO A 99 50.63 -6.32 20.07
C PRO A 99 51.12 -5.69 18.75
N ARG A 100 51.53 -4.42 18.81
CA ARG A 100 51.97 -3.64 17.64
C ARG A 100 53.19 -4.24 16.90
N ASP A 101 53.88 -5.21 17.52
CA ASP A 101 55.05 -5.91 16.99
C ASP A 101 54.74 -7.32 16.47
N ALA A 102 53.46 -7.69 16.32
CA ALA A 102 53.11 -8.93 15.64
C ALA A 102 53.55 -8.89 14.16
N PRO A 103 54.19 -9.94 13.63
CA PRO A 103 54.68 -9.96 12.25
C PRO A 103 53.53 -9.76 11.26
N LYS A 104 53.47 -8.60 10.60
CA LYS A 104 52.48 -8.31 9.56
C LYS A 104 52.91 -8.98 8.25
N ARG A 105 52.14 -9.97 7.79
CA ARG A 105 52.28 -10.53 6.44
C ARG A 105 52.04 -9.44 5.39
N ARG A 106 52.91 -9.33 4.38
CA ARG A 106 52.67 -8.43 3.24
C ARG A 106 51.74 -9.10 2.24
N ILE A 107 51.05 -8.31 1.43
CA ILE A 107 50.08 -8.75 0.40
C ILE A 107 50.70 -9.72 -0.63
N SER A 108 52.03 -9.81 -0.69
CA SER A 108 52.77 -10.76 -1.53
C SER A 108 52.76 -12.22 -1.06
N ASP A 109 52.27 -12.54 0.15
CA ASP A 109 52.40 -13.88 0.75
C ASP A 109 51.08 -14.67 0.84
N VAL A 110 50.06 -14.29 0.06
CA VAL A 110 48.84 -15.10 -0.10
C VAL A 110 49.01 -15.97 -1.33
N ARG A 111 49.32 -17.27 -1.15
CA ARG A 111 49.09 -18.27 -2.21
C ARG A 111 47.59 -18.38 -2.41
N LEU A 112 47.09 -17.93 -3.56
CA LEU A 112 45.77 -18.35 -4.02
C LEU A 112 45.79 -19.87 -4.26
N PRO A 113 44.68 -20.58 -3.98
CA PRO A 113 44.53 -21.94 -4.45
C PRO A 113 44.65 -21.97 -5.98
N ASP A 114 45.35 -22.97 -6.51
CA ASP A 114 45.46 -23.18 -7.96
C ASP A 114 44.05 -23.25 -8.57
N PRO A 115 43.82 -22.61 -9.72
CA PRO A 115 42.53 -22.69 -10.39
C PRO A 115 42.21 -24.15 -10.68
N VAL A 116 41.03 -24.60 -10.23
CA VAL A 116 40.43 -25.84 -10.70
C VAL A 116 40.29 -25.69 -12.21
N THR A 117 41.07 -26.46 -12.94
CA THR A 117 40.98 -26.56 -14.40
C THR A 117 39.65 -27.24 -14.70
N GLU A 118 38.63 -26.44 -15.04
CA GLU A 118 37.52 -26.97 -15.83
C GLU A 118 38.10 -27.45 -17.16
N ALA A 119 37.80 -28.72 -17.47
CA ALA A 119 38.23 -29.38 -18.69
C ALA A 119 37.77 -28.57 -19.91
N ARG A 120 38.76 -28.02 -20.61
CA ARG A 120 38.61 -27.51 -21.97
C ARG A 120 38.13 -28.66 -22.86
N PRO A 121 37.13 -28.48 -23.74
CA PRO A 121 36.82 -29.48 -24.75
C PRO A 121 38.08 -29.70 -25.61
N GLU A 122 38.42 -30.97 -25.85
CA GLU A 122 39.54 -31.37 -26.68
C GLU A 122 39.43 -30.78 -28.10
N PRO A 123 40.56 -30.40 -28.73
CA PRO A 123 40.56 -30.05 -30.14
C PRO A 123 40.21 -31.28 -31.00
N PRO A 124 39.42 -31.13 -32.08
CA PRO A 124 39.07 -32.25 -32.94
C PRO A 124 40.33 -32.82 -33.60
N VAL A 125 40.46 -34.13 -33.50
CA VAL A 125 41.43 -34.97 -34.20
C VAL A 125 41.27 -34.76 -35.71
N GLN A 126 42.36 -34.41 -36.39
CA GLN A 126 42.43 -34.41 -37.85
C GLN A 126 42.28 -35.85 -38.36
N VAL A 127 41.20 -36.10 -39.08
CA VAL A 127 40.98 -37.34 -39.85
C VAL A 127 41.49 -37.08 -41.28
N PRO A 128 42.26 -37.97 -41.92
CA PRO A 128 42.82 -37.74 -43.25
C PRO A 128 41.76 -37.78 -44.34
N ASP A 129 42.02 -37.02 -45.41
CA ASP A 129 41.26 -36.91 -46.66
C ASP A 129 40.59 -38.21 -47.13
N ALA A 130 39.27 -38.17 -47.25
CA ALA A 130 38.49 -39.13 -48.00
C ALA A 130 37.55 -38.40 -48.97
N VAL A 131 37.80 -38.68 -50.25
CA VAL A 131 37.09 -38.34 -51.48
C VAL A 131 35.57 -38.16 -51.32
N VAL A 132 35.05 -37.01 -51.74
CA VAL A 132 33.62 -36.76 -51.95
C VAL A 132 33.27 -37.07 -53.42
N PRO A 133 32.35 -37.98 -53.73
CA PRO A 133 31.67 -37.99 -55.02
C PRO A 133 30.41 -37.11 -54.97
N ASP A 134 30.21 -36.36 -56.06
CA ASP A 134 29.06 -35.52 -56.38
C ASP A 134 27.71 -36.17 -56.05
N LEU A 135 26.86 -35.47 -55.27
CA LEU A 135 25.42 -35.72 -55.21
C LEU A 135 24.63 -34.40 -55.06
N VAL A 136 24.17 -33.94 -56.23
CA VAL A 136 22.93 -33.22 -56.58
C VAL A 136 22.04 -32.69 -55.42
N VAL A 137 21.83 -31.38 -55.44
CA VAL A 137 20.87 -30.61 -54.63
C VAL A 137 19.45 -30.75 -55.19
N PRO A 138 18.43 -31.06 -54.35
CA PRO A 138 17.05 -30.74 -54.66
C PRO A 138 16.60 -29.44 -53.97
N ASP A 139 15.86 -28.66 -54.75
CA ASP A 139 15.26 -27.36 -54.49
C ASP A 139 14.37 -27.32 -53.23
N ALA A 140 14.50 -26.27 -52.42
CA ALA A 140 13.66 -26.01 -51.24
C ALA A 140 12.59 -24.95 -51.58
N PRO A 141 11.30 -25.16 -51.23
CA PRO A 141 10.23 -24.23 -51.60
C PRO A 141 10.29 -22.92 -50.79
N PRO A 142 9.84 -21.79 -51.36
CA PRO A 142 9.97 -20.48 -50.72
C PRO A 142 9.06 -20.31 -49.51
N ALA A 143 9.58 -19.62 -48.49
CA ALA A 143 8.88 -19.26 -47.27
C ALA A 143 7.71 -18.28 -47.55
N PRO A 144 6.57 -18.39 -46.85
CA PRO A 144 5.46 -17.45 -47.01
C PRO A 144 5.81 -16.09 -46.39
N THR A 145 5.49 -15.04 -47.15
CA THR A 145 5.56 -13.64 -46.75
C THR A 145 4.52 -13.37 -45.67
N THR A 146 4.97 -13.06 -44.44
CA THR A 146 4.09 -12.59 -43.37
C THR A 146 3.68 -11.15 -43.67
N GLU A 147 2.42 -10.98 -44.04
CA GLU A 147 1.72 -9.71 -44.16
C GLU A 147 1.65 -9.04 -42.78
N VAL A 148 2.21 -7.84 -42.66
CA VAL A 148 2.17 -7.04 -41.43
C VAL A 148 0.75 -6.51 -41.27
N ALA A 149 -0.01 -7.10 -40.33
CA ALA A 149 -1.31 -6.59 -39.91
C ALA A 149 -1.15 -5.21 -39.24
N PRO A 150 -2.10 -4.28 -39.44
CA PRO A 150 -2.02 -2.94 -38.89
C PRO A 150 -2.19 -2.92 -37.37
N ASP A 151 -1.46 -2.00 -36.75
CA ASP A 151 -1.43 -1.62 -35.34
C ASP A 151 -2.83 -1.65 -34.71
N THR A 152 -3.11 -2.71 -33.94
CA THR A 152 -4.32 -2.77 -33.11
C THR A 152 -4.00 -2.02 -31.83
N ALA A 153 -4.63 -0.86 -31.62
CA ALA A 153 -4.53 -0.12 -30.36
C ALA A 153 -4.79 -1.09 -29.19
N PRO A 154 -4.02 -1.02 -28.09
CA PRO A 154 -4.12 -1.98 -27.00
C PRO A 154 -5.57 -2.06 -26.51
N GLU A 155 -6.13 -3.27 -26.47
CA GLU A 155 -7.45 -3.51 -25.89
C GLU A 155 -7.40 -3.11 -24.41
N ILE A 156 -8.03 -1.99 -24.08
CA ILE A 156 -8.20 -1.55 -22.70
C ILE A 156 -9.15 -2.54 -22.03
N ASP A 157 -8.67 -3.12 -20.94
CA ASP A 157 -9.39 -4.15 -20.21
C ASP A 157 -10.67 -3.52 -19.61
N THR A 158 -11.85 -4.06 -19.95
CA THR A 158 -13.10 -3.58 -19.37
C THR A 158 -13.07 -3.88 -17.87
N ILE A 159 -12.84 -2.84 -17.06
CA ILE A 159 -12.70 -3.02 -15.61
C ILE A 159 -14.05 -3.46 -15.05
N ALA A 160 -14.08 -4.66 -14.48
CA ALA A 160 -15.31 -5.24 -13.92
C ALA A 160 -15.95 -4.27 -12.90
N PRO A 161 -17.29 -4.15 -12.88
CA PRO A 161 -17.99 -3.28 -11.93
C PRO A 161 -17.52 -3.53 -10.50
N ALA A 162 -17.38 -2.44 -9.74
CA ALA A 162 -16.95 -2.53 -8.35
C ALA A 162 -17.98 -3.20 -7.43
N GLU A 163 -19.22 -3.35 -7.88
CA GLU A 163 -20.30 -4.01 -7.13
C GLU A 163 -19.94 -5.47 -6.79
N GLY A 164 -20.09 -5.83 -5.51
CA GLY A 164 -19.77 -7.15 -4.97
C GLY A 164 -18.26 -7.48 -4.91
N ARG A 165 -17.37 -6.58 -5.34
CA ARG A 165 -15.91 -6.78 -5.26
C ARG A 165 -15.44 -6.90 -3.81
N LEU A 166 -15.88 -5.98 -2.96
CA LEU A 166 -15.56 -6.01 -1.52
C LEU A 166 -16.09 -7.26 -0.83
N ASP A 167 -17.28 -7.73 -1.19
CA ASP A 167 -17.85 -8.93 -0.56
C ASP A 167 -17.10 -10.20 -0.98
N ARG A 168 -16.66 -10.30 -2.24
CA ARG A 168 -15.76 -11.37 -2.68
C ARG A 168 -14.43 -11.33 -1.93
N LEU A 169 -13.87 -10.13 -1.73
CA LEU A 169 -12.61 -9.92 -1.02
C LEU A 169 -12.73 -10.24 0.48
N ARG A 170 -13.82 -9.85 1.13
CA ARG A 170 -14.16 -10.25 2.52
C ARG A 170 -14.26 -11.77 2.65
N GLY A 171 -14.90 -12.43 1.68
CA GLY A 171 -14.98 -13.90 1.65
C GLY A 171 -13.62 -14.60 1.51
N ARG A 172 -12.65 -13.98 0.83
CA ARG A 172 -11.26 -14.50 0.75
C ARG A 172 -10.49 -14.32 2.05
N LEU A 173 -10.61 -13.15 2.68
CA LEU A 173 -10.07 -12.86 4.01
C LEU A 173 -10.55 -13.89 5.05
N ALA A 174 -11.85 -14.18 5.10
CA ALA A 174 -12.43 -15.14 6.05
C ALA A 174 -11.91 -16.57 5.89
N LYS A 175 -11.52 -16.98 4.67
CA LYS A 175 -10.97 -18.32 4.40
C LYS A 175 -9.53 -18.49 4.92
N SER A 176 -8.76 -17.41 5.04
CA SER A 176 -7.35 -17.47 5.43
C SER A 176 -7.13 -17.54 6.95
N GLN A 177 -8.09 -17.06 7.76
CA GLN A 177 -7.84 -16.74 9.18
C GLN A 177 -8.67 -17.51 10.20
N ASN A 178 -9.41 -18.52 9.76
CA ASN A 178 -10.41 -19.22 10.58
C ASN A 178 -9.79 -20.04 11.75
N THR A 179 -8.47 -20.24 11.81
CA THR A 179 -7.84 -21.07 12.86
C THR A 179 -7.68 -20.34 14.19
N LEU A 180 -7.30 -19.06 14.18
CA LEU A 180 -7.15 -18.27 15.42
C LEU A 180 -8.50 -18.07 16.11
N GLY A 181 -9.51 -17.64 15.36
CA GLY A 181 -10.86 -17.43 15.87
C GLY A 181 -11.42 -18.67 16.58
N ARG A 182 -11.33 -19.85 15.94
CA ARG A 182 -11.80 -21.10 16.54
C ARG A 182 -11.07 -21.49 17.83
N SER A 183 -9.74 -21.32 17.86
CA SER A 183 -8.95 -21.60 19.08
C SER A 183 -9.39 -20.68 20.23
N MET A 184 -9.45 -19.37 19.96
CA MET A 184 -9.83 -18.38 20.95
C MET A 184 -11.24 -18.55 21.48
N LEU A 185 -12.20 -18.83 20.60
CA LEU A 185 -13.59 -19.01 21.01
C LEU A 185 -13.81 -20.29 21.80
N GLY A 186 -13.05 -21.35 21.49
CA GLY A 186 -13.03 -22.56 22.31
C GLY A 186 -12.54 -22.29 23.74
N LEU A 187 -11.46 -21.53 23.88
CA LEU A 187 -10.92 -21.14 25.19
C LEU A 187 -11.90 -20.23 25.94
N LEU A 188 -12.42 -19.19 25.27
CA LEU A 188 -13.32 -18.21 25.87
C LEU A 188 -14.74 -18.74 26.17
N GLY A 189 -15.18 -19.80 25.49
CA GLY A 189 -16.50 -20.42 25.66
C GLY A 189 -16.56 -21.48 26.77
N GLY A 190 -15.41 -21.86 27.36
CA GLY A 190 -15.29 -22.96 28.32
C GLY A 190 -15.88 -22.73 29.72
N GLY A 191 -16.24 -21.49 30.07
CA GLY A 191 -16.77 -21.12 31.40
C GLY A 191 -15.89 -20.11 32.12
N ASP A 192 -15.71 -20.28 33.44
CA ASP A 192 -14.82 -19.43 34.24
C ASP A 192 -13.36 -19.63 33.79
N LEU A 193 -12.76 -18.57 33.23
CA LEU A 193 -11.38 -18.59 32.73
C LEU A 193 -10.40 -18.51 33.91
N ASP A 194 -9.65 -19.59 34.13
CA ASP A 194 -8.52 -19.63 35.05
C ASP A 194 -7.25 -19.02 34.44
N GLU A 195 -6.17 -18.93 35.22
CA GLU A 195 -4.93 -18.30 34.77
C GLU A 195 -4.29 -19.06 33.60
N ASP A 196 -4.36 -20.40 33.62
CA ASP A 196 -3.86 -21.27 32.54
C ASP A 196 -4.59 -20.97 31.22
N SER A 197 -5.92 -20.79 31.25
CA SER A 197 -6.70 -20.39 30.08
C SER A 197 -6.27 -19.05 29.51
N TRP A 198 -5.89 -18.09 30.37
CA TRP A 198 -5.41 -16.79 29.91
C TRP A 198 -4.01 -16.85 29.31
N GLU A 199 -3.14 -17.70 29.84
CA GLU A 199 -1.81 -17.96 29.26
C GLU A 199 -1.95 -18.58 27.86
N GLU A 200 -2.87 -19.53 27.67
CA GLU A 200 -3.15 -20.12 26.35
C GLU A 200 -3.70 -19.08 25.34
N ILE A 201 -4.55 -18.15 25.80
CA ILE A 201 -5.03 -17.02 24.99
C ILE A 201 -3.85 -16.13 24.57
N GLU A 202 -2.98 -15.77 25.52
CA GLU A 202 -1.78 -14.97 25.24
C GLU A 202 -0.88 -15.64 24.19
N ASP A 203 -0.56 -16.92 24.39
CA ASP A 203 0.25 -17.72 23.46
C ASP A 203 -0.38 -17.77 22.06
N THR A 204 -1.70 -17.95 21.98
CA THR A 204 -2.43 -17.97 20.71
C THR A 204 -2.30 -16.63 19.96
N LEU A 205 -2.36 -15.48 20.65
CA LEU A 205 -2.16 -14.17 20.03
C LEU A 205 -0.71 -13.97 19.57
N LEU A 206 0.26 -14.45 20.34
CA LEU A 206 1.68 -14.38 19.98
C LEU A 206 1.99 -15.20 18.73
N ILE A 207 1.48 -16.44 18.66
CA ILE A 207 1.64 -17.33 17.50
C ILE A 207 1.05 -16.70 16.23
N ALA A 208 0.00 -15.90 16.36
CA ALA A 208 -0.61 -15.18 15.25
C ALA A 208 0.13 -13.90 14.82
N ASP A 209 1.32 -13.64 15.36
CA ASP A 209 2.19 -12.49 15.06
C ASP A 209 1.66 -11.12 15.52
N LEU A 210 0.74 -11.03 16.52
CA LEU A 210 0.34 -9.74 17.10
C LEU A 210 1.50 -9.03 17.81
N GLY A 211 2.40 -9.82 18.40
CA GLY A 211 3.55 -9.35 19.15
C GLY A 211 3.23 -8.97 20.60
N PRO A 212 4.25 -8.97 21.48
CA PRO A 212 4.05 -9.01 22.93
C PRO A 212 3.25 -7.83 23.48
N VAL A 213 3.56 -6.61 23.03
CA VAL A 213 2.92 -5.41 23.57
C VAL A 213 1.44 -5.32 23.17
N VAL A 214 1.09 -5.69 21.93
CA VAL A 214 -0.32 -5.71 21.51
C VAL A 214 -1.05 -6.85 22.22
N THR A 215 -0.43 -8.03 22.30
CA THR A 215 -1.00 -9.16 23.02
C THR A 215 -1.31 -8.82 24.47
N GLU A 216 -0.36 -8.23 25.21
CA GLU A 216 -0.55 -7.79 26.60
C GLU A 216 -1.72 -6.80 26.72
N SER A 217 -1.78 -5.81 25.81
CA SER A 217 -2.89 -4.84 25.75
C SER A 217 -4.24 -5.52 25.52
N VAL A 218 -4.30 -6.44 24.55
CA VAL A 218 -5.52 -7.22 24.21
C VAL A 218 -5.96 -8.06 25.40
N VAL A 219 -5.05 -8.83 26.01
CA VAL A 219 -5.36 -9.72 27.14
C VAL A 219 -5.85 -8.91 28.33
N SER A 220 -5.17 -7.80 28.67
CA SER A 220 -5.58 -6.92 29.77
C SER A 220 -6.96 -6.30 29.54
N ALA A 221 -7.21 -5.77 28.34
CA ALA A 221 -8.51 -5.21 27.97
C ALA A 221 -9.61 -6.28 27.96
N LEU A 222 -9.31 -7.48 27.46
CA LEU A 222 -10.23 -8.61 27.42
C LEU A 222 -10.60 -9.07 28.83
N ARG A 223 -9.63 -9.30 29.73
CA ARG A 223 -9.87 -9.63 31.14
C ARG A 223 -10.80 -8.61 31.80
N THR A 224 -10.51 -7.32 31.61
CA THR A 224 -11.30 -6.21 32.18
C THR A 224 -12.74 -6.19 31.65
N ARG A 225 -12.91 -6.36 30.33
CA ARG A 225 -14.25 -6.36 29.71
C ARG A 225 -15.03 -7.62 30.02
N MET A 226 -14.41 -8.79 30.07
CA MET A 226 -15.06 -10.05 30.44
C MET A 226 -15.54 -10.04 31.89
N ALA A 227 -14.80 -9.41 32.81
CA ALA A 227 -15.21 -9.27 34.21
C ALA A 227 -16.36 -8.27 34.44
N SER A 228 -16.51 -7.28 33.55
CA SER A 228 -17.54 -6.22 33.68
C SER A 228 -18.75 -6.44 32.79
N ALA A 229 -18.60 -7.15 31.66
CA ALA A 229 -19.67 -7.53 30.78
C ALA A 229 -20.36 -8.80 31.30
N ASN A 230 -21.68 -8.86 31.13
CA ASN A 230 -22.47 -10.05 31.46
C ASN A 230 -22.33 -11.09 30.33
N VAL A 231 -21.12 -11.63 30.18
CA VAL A 231 -20.76 -12.65 29.18
C VAL A 231 -21.30 -13.99 29.65
N ARG A 232 -22.26 -14.55 28.91
CA ARG A 232 -22.91 -15.82 29.27
C ARG A 232 -22.80 -16.88 28.18
N THR A 233 -22.41 -16.47 26.99
CA THR A 233 -22.34 -17.33 25.81
C THR A 233 -21.03 -17.09 25.07
N GLU A 234 -20.61 -18.09 24.28
CA GLU A 234 -19.47 -17.97 23.37
C GLU A 234 -19.65 -16.78 22.40
N ALA A 235 -20.89 -16.49 21.98
CA ALA A 235 -21.21 -15.35 21.13
C ALA A 235 -20.95 -14.01 21.84
N ASP A 236 -21.23 -13.91 23.13
CA ASP A 236 -20.93 -12.71 23.93
C ASP A 236 -19.40 -12.54 24.05
N ALA A 237 -18.67 -13.62 24.34
CA ALA A 237 -17.22 -13.58 24.46
C ALA A 237 -16.55 -13.20 23.13
N ARG A 238 -17.07 -13.74 22.02
CA ARG A 238 -16.67 -13.35 20.66
C ARG A 238 -16.85 -11.86 20.42
N ALA A 239 -17.99 -11.30 20.80
CA ALA A 239 -18.27 -9.89 20.61
C ALA A 239 -17.31 -9.01 21.41
N VAL A 240 -17.00 -9.40 22.65
CA VAL A 240 -16.01 -8.69 23.48
C VAL A 240 -14.61 -8.74 22.84
N LEU A 241 -14.13 -9.92 22.46
CA LEU A 241 -12.82 -10.08 21.80
C LEU A 241 -12.75 -9.27 20.50
N ARG A 242 -13.80 -9.33 19.69
CA ARG A 242 -13.93 -8.54 18.45
C ARG A 242 -13.76 -7.05 18.73
N ASP A 243 -14.47 -6.51 19.72
CA ASP A 243 -14.42 -5.09 20.03
C ASP A 243 -13.08 -4.67 20.65
N VAL A 244 -12.38 -5.57 21.34
CA VAL A 244 -11.02 -5.31 21.84
C VAL A 244 -10.05 -5.23 20.66
N LEU A 245 -10.07 -6.22 19.76
CA LEU A 245 -9.19 -6.24 18.59
C LEU A 245 -9.45 -5.06 17.65
N ILE A 246 -10.70 -4.65 17.44
CA ILE A 246 -11.01 -3.46 16.62
C ILE A 246 -10.42 -2.20 17.25
N ALA A 247 -10.49 -2.06 18.58
CA ALA A 247 -9.94 -0.91 19.28
C ALA A 247 -8.41 -0.82 19.12
N GLU A 248 -7.70 -1.95 19.19
CA GLU A 248 -6.24 -2.01 18.97
C GLU A 248 -5.83 -1.58 17.55
N LEU A 249 -6.72 -1.66 16.58
CA LEU A 249 -6.45 -1.22 15.22
C LEU A 249 -6.49 0.31 15.04
N LYS A 250 -6.75 1.11 16.07
CA LYS A 250 -6.77 2.59 15.99
C LYS A 250 -7.68 3.09 14.86
N THR A 251 -8.99 2.93 15.06
CA THR A 251 -10.03 3.25 14.07
C THR A 251 -10.13 4.74 13.73
N ASP A 252 -9.51 5.60 14.53
CA ASP A 252 -9.40 7.05 14.35
C ASP A 252 -8.39 7.47 13.27
N LEU A 253 -7.46 6.60 12.89
CA LEU A 253 -6.50 6.90 11.83
C LEU A 253 -7.16 7.02 10.45
N ASP A 254 -6.79 8.06 9.71
CA ASP A 254 -7.24 8.29 8.34
C ASP A 254 -6.66 7.26 7.37
N ARG A 255 -7.53 6.40 6.84
CA ARG A 255 -7.19 5.32 5.90
C ARG A 255 -7.44 5.68 4.44
N SER A 256 -7.86 6.92 4.15
CA SER A 256 -8.02 7.38 2.77
C SER A 256 -6.67 7.45 2.05
N ILE A 257 -6.66 7.18 0.74
CA ILE A 257 -5.48 7.38 -0.10
C ILE A 257 -5.48 8.83 -0.58
N ARG A 258 -4.43 9.59 -0.28
CA ARG A 258 -4.30 10.98 -0.71
C ARG A 258 -3.94 11.03 -2.19
N ALA A 259 -4.96 10.88 -3.04
CA ALA A 259 -4.85 10.79 -4.49
C ALA A 259 -5.79 11.76 -5.21
N LEU A 260 -6.34 12.76 -4.51
CA LEU A 260 -7.07 13.84 -5.18
C LEU A 260 -6.09 14.93 -5.61
N PRO A 261 -6.18 15.41 -6.87
CA PRO A 261 -5.27 16.43 -7.39
C PRO A 261 -5.41 17.78 -6.67
N HIS A 262 -4.33 18.54 -6.71
CA HIS A 262 -4.29 19.96 -6.33
C HIS A 262 -4.80 20.83 -7.49
N GLU A 263 -4.95 22.15 -7.30
CA GLU A 263 -5.51 23.04 -8.33
C GLU A 263 -4.78 22.95 -9.68
N ASP A 264 -3.44 22.97 -9.67
CA ASP A 264 -2.60 22.98 -10.89
C ASP A 264 -1.58 21.84 -10.95
N LYS A 265 -1.69 20.84 -10.06
CA LYS A 265 -0.70 19.76 -9.94
C LYS A 265 -1.37 18.43 -9.62
N PRO A 266 -0.85 17.31 -10.16
CA PRO A 266 -1.31 15.99 -9.79
C PRO A 266 -1.00 15.72 -8.32
N SER A 267 -1.76 14.80 -7.74
CA SER A 267 -1.34 14.19 -6.48
C SER A 267 -0.20 13.20 -6.72
N VAL A 268 0.84 13.19 -5.89
CA VAL A 268 2.00 12.30 -6.07
C VAL A 268 2.06 11.23 -4.99
N LEU A 269 2.01 9.97 -5.42
CA LEU A 269 2.09 8.78 -4.58
C LEU A 269 3.43 8.08 -4.81
N LEU A 270 4.24 7.98 -3.77
CA LEU A 270 5.51 7.25 -3.78
C LEU A 270 5.30 5.85 -3.18
N VAL A 271 5.58 4.79 -3.94
CA VAL A 271 5.43 3.41 -3.47
C VAL A 271 6.79 2.81 -3.18
N VAL A 272 7.03 2.50 -1.90
CA VAL A 272 8.32 2.02 -1.38
C VAL A 272 8.19 0.67 -0.69
N GLY A 273 9.30 0.02 -0.40
CA GLY A 273 9.34 -1.27 0.30
C GLY A 273 10.37 -2.22 -0.29
N VAL A 274 10.50 -3.40 0.31
CA VAL A 274 11.57 -4.33 -0.04
C VAL A 274 11.24 -5.19 -1.25
N ASN A 275 12.26 -5.83 -1.82
CA ASN A 275 12.08 -6.72 -2.96
C ASN A 275 11.16 -7.89 -2.61
N GLY A 276 10.32 -8.28 -3.57
CA GLY A 276 9.42 -9.42 -3.41
C GLY A 276 8.12 -9.15 -2.62
N THR A 277 7.93 -7.94 -2.08
CA THR A 277 6.69 -7.56 -1.35
C THR A 277 5.54 -7.17 -2.26
N GLY A 278 5.71 -7.22 -3.59
CA GLY A 278 4.63 -6.91 -4.53
C GLY A 278 4.43 -5.42 -4.83
N LYS A 279 5.46 -4.57 -4.71
CA LYS A 279 5.40 -3.12 -5.04
C LYS A 279 4.84 -2.82 -6.43
N THR A 280 5.52 -3.26 -7.49
CA THR A 280 5.12 -3.04 -8.89
C THR A 280 3.70 -3.56 -9.17
N THR A 281 3.36 -4.73 -8.61
CA THR A 281 1.99 -5.29 -8.68
C THR A 281 0.98 -4.39 -7.96
N THR A 282 1.33 -3.83 -6.80
CA THR A 282 0.48 -2.91 -6.04
C THR A 282 0.27 -1.61 -6.80
N VAL A 283 1.32 -1.06 -7.41
CA VAL A 283 1.24 0.12 -8.28
C VAL A 283 0.28 -0.12 -9.44
N GLY A 284 0.41 -1.26 -10.14
CA GLY A 284 -0.48 -1.63 -11.24
C GLY A 284 -1.95 -1.80 -10.82
N LYS A 285 -2.20 -2.49 -9.70
CA LYS A 285 -3.55 -2.65 -9.14
C LYS A 285 -4.15 -1.32 -8.68
N LEU A 286 -3.35 -0.47 -8.05
CA LEU A 286 -3.79 0.87 -7.63
C LEU A 286 -4.10 1.76 -8.84
N ALA A 287 -3.29 1.69 -9.90
CA ALA A 287 -3.55 2.38 -11.16
C ALA A 287 -4.88 1.95 -11.76
N ARG A 288 -5.16 0.64 -11.79
CA ARG A 288 -6.47 0.11 -12.22
C ARG A 288 -7.63 0.70 -11.41
N VAL A 289 -7.50 0.73 -10.09
CA VAL A 289 -8.53 1.31 -9.20
C VAL A 289 -8.74 2.80 -9.48
N LEU A 290 -7.66 3.57 -9.64
CA LEU A 290 -7.72 5.00 -9.91
C LEU A 290 -8.34 5.29 -11.28
N VAL A 291 -7.96 4.55 -12.32
CA VAL A 291 -8.58 4.69 -13.65
C VAL A 291 -10.06 4.29 -13.63
N ALA A 292 -10.41 3.21 -12.91
CA ALA A 292 -11.80 2.81 -12.75
C ALA A 292 -12.65 3.88 -12.03
N ASP A 293 -12.02 4.71 -11.20
CA ASP A 293 -12.63 5.89 -10.57
C ASP A 293 -12.67 7.13 -11.49
N GLY A 294 -12.25 7.00 -12.75
CA GLY A 294 -12.24 8.08 -13.74
C GLY A 294 -11.05 9.03 -13.62
N ARG A 295 -9.99 8.65 -12.89
CA ARG A 295 -8.76 9.47 -12.75
C ARG A 295 -7.82 9.26 -13.92
N ARG A 296 -7.18 10.35 -14.35
CA ARG A 296 -6.05 10.31 -15.28
C ARG A 296 -4.78 10.01 -14.49
N VAL A 297 -4.16 8.87 -14.80
CA VAL A 297 -3.02 8.32 -14.05
C VAL A 297 -1.77 8.29 -14.91
N VAL A 298 -0.67 8.78 -14.34
CA VAL A 298 0.69 8.60 -14.87
C VAL A 298 1.49 7.73 -13.91
N LEU A 299 2.24 6.76 -14.44
CA LEU A 299 3.09 5.86 -13.67
C LEU A 299 4.57 6.17 -13.95
N GLY A 300 5.37 6.32 -12.88
CA GLY A 300 6.81 6.49 -12.97
C GLY A 300 7.55 5.19 -12.67
N ALA A 301 8.28 4.66 -13.64
CA ALA A 301 9.08 3.43 -13.49
C ALA A 301 10.47 3.74 -12.89
N ALA A 302 10.50 4.15 -11.61
CA ALA A 302 11.74 4.52 -10.92
C ALA A 302 12.50 3.31 -10.31
N ASP A 303 12.01 2.07 -10.44
CA ASP A 303 12.80 0.84 -10.23
C ASP A 303 13.72 0.59 -11.45
N THR A 304 14.70 1.47 -11.65
CA THR A 304 15.59 1.47 -12.83
C THR A 304 16.64 0.35 -12.83
N PHE A 305 16.79 -0.34 -11.69
CA PHE A 305 17.71 -1.48 -11.53
C PHE A 305 17.13 -2.81 -12.01
N ARG A 306 15.82 -2.88 -12.23
CA ARG A 306 15.14 -4.09 -12.67
C ARG A 306 14.45 -3.78 -13.99
N ALA A 307 15.11 -4.08 -15.11
CA ALA A 307 14.52 -3.92 -16.46
C ALA A 307 13.11 -4.54 -16.54
N ALA A 308 12.95 -5.77 -16.03
CA ALA A 308 11.67 -6.45 -15.99
C ALA A 308 10.59 -5.76 -15.13
N ALA A 309 10.95 -4.93 -14.15
CA ALA A 309 9.97 -4.18 -13.36
C ALA A 309 9.33 -3.05 -14.19
N ALA A 310 10.12 -2.34 -15.00
CA ALA A 310 9.59 -1.35 -15.93
C ALA A 310 8.67 -1.98 -16.97
N ASP A 311 9.07 -3.11 -17.58
CA ASP A 311 8.24 -3.84 -18.56
C ASP A 311 6.95 -4.38 -17.93
N GLN A 312 7.03 -4.87 -16.68
CA GLN A 312 5.85 -5.29 -15.92
C GLN A 312 4.90 -4.11 -15.66
N LEU A 313 5.42 -2.95 -15.27
CA LEU A 313 4.63 -1.75 -15.03
C LEU A 313 3.96 -1.24 -16.32
N GLU A 314 4.66 -1.29 -17.45
CA GLU A 314 4.14 -0.96 -18.77
C GLU A 314 3.01 -1.90 -19.23
N THR A 315 3.14 -3.19 -18.91
CA THR A 315 2.07 -4.16 -19.14
C THR A 315 0.84 -3.87 -18.28
N TRP A 316 1.01 -3.44 -17.03
CA TRP A 316 -0.11 -3.01 -16.20
C TRP A 316 -0.79 -1.76 -16.76
N ALA A 317 0.02 -0.78 -17.16
CA ALA A 317 -0.46 0.50 -17.63
C ALA A 317 -1.24 0.40 -18.94
N SER A 318 -0.73 -0.36 -19.90
CA SER A 318 -1.41 -0.57 -21.20
C SER A 318 -2.78 -1.22 -21.03
N ARG A 319 -2.93 -2.18 -20.12
CA ARG A 319 -4.22 -2.83 -19.80
C ARG A 319 -5.26 -1.87 -19.22
N VAL A 320 -4.83 -0.83 -18.51
CA VAL A 320 -5.73 0.11 -17.84
C VAL A 320 -5.78 1.48 -18.51
N GLY A 321 -5.03 1.71 -19.59
CA GLY A 321 -4.96 3.02 -20.25
C GLY A 321 -4.22 4.10 -19.45
N ALA A 322 -3.30 3.72 -18.57
CA ALA A 322 -2.42 4.67 -17.87
C ALA A 322 -1.16 4.98 -18.69
N GLN A 323 -0.64 6.20 -18.60
CA GLN A 323 0.63 6.58 -19.24
C GLN A 323 1.81 6.16 -18.36
N VAL A 324 2.90 5.68 -18.95
CA VAL A 324 4.13 5.33 -18.22
C VAL A 324 5.28 6.24 -18.64
N VAL A 325 6.06 6.67 -17.65
CA VAL A 325 7.34 7.34 -17.84
C VAL A 325 8.44 6.41 -17.33
N ARG A 326 9.39 6.10 -18.21
CA ARG A 326 10.52 5.21 -17.94
C ARG A 326 11.81 5.79 -18.51
N GLY A 327 12.92 5.61 -17.78
CA GLY A 327 14.27 5.92 -18.26
C GLY A 327 14.97 4.70 -18.87
N PRO A 328 16.21 4.86 -19.39
CA PRO A 328 17.06 3.73 -19.75
C PRO A 328 17.39 2.87 -18.52
N GLU A 329 17.77 1.61 -18.73
CA GLU A 329 18.22 0.72 -17.65
C GLU A 329 19.41 1.35 -16.89
N GLY A 330 19.35 1.33 -15.56
CA GLY A 330 20.35 1.97 -14.71
C GLY A 330 20.28 3.52 -14.68
N ALA A 331 19.23 4.13 -15.22
CA ALA A 331 19.00 5.57 -15.07
C ALA A 331 18.87 5.97 -13.60
N ASP A 332 19.13 7.25 -13.30
CA ASP A 332 18.90 7.82 -11.98
C ASP A 332 17.38 7.80 -11.64
N PRO A 333 16.95 7.07 -10.61
CA PRO A 333 15.53 6.97 -10.22
C PRO A 333 14.88 8.32 -9.93
N ALA A 334 15.65 9.25 -9.37
CA ALA A 334 15.16 10.60 -9.08
C ALA A 334 14.85 11.40 -10.35
N SER A 335 15.59 11.18 -11.44
CA SER A 335 15.31 11.80 -12.75
C SER A 335 14.05 11.22 -13.37
N VAL A 336 13.88 9.88 -13.35
CA VAL A 336 12.66 9.25 -13.87
C VAL A 336 11.42 9.70 -13.09
N ALA A 337 11.53 9.80 -11.76
CA ALA A 337 10.46 10.32 -10.92
C ALA A 337 10.13 11.80 -11.20
N PHE A 338 11.14 12.63 -11.45
CA PHE A 338 10.95 14.02 -11.86
C PHE A 338 10.19 14.10 -13.19
N ASP A 339 10.64 13.36 -14.20
CA ASP A 339 10.04 13.34 -15.54
C ASP A 339 8.60 12.82 -15.49
N ALA A 340 8.29 11.84 -14.63
CA ALA A 340 6.94 11.34 -14.42
C ALA A 340 6.00 12.43 -13.89
N VAL A 341 6.47 13.24 -12.95
CA VAL A 341 5.69 14.35 -12.39
C VAL A 341 5.56 15.49 -13.39
N ASP A 342 6.61 15.82 -14.13
CA ASP A 342 6.55 16.87 -15.15
C ASP A 342 5.59 16.48 -16.29
N THR A 343 5.65 15.22 -16.72
CA THR A 343 4.69 14.63 -17.67
C THR A 343 3.27 14.66 -17.11
N GLY A 344 3.08 14.29 -15.84
CA GLY A 344 1.80 14.38 -15.16
C GLY A 344 1.22 15.80 -15.16
N ILE A 345 2.05 16.81 -14.91
CA ILE A 345 1.63 18.21 -14.95
C ILE A 345 1.28 18.65 -16.38
N ALA A 346 2.11 18.31 -17.37
CA ALA A 346 1.89 18.68 -18.77
C ALA A 346 0.65 18.00 -19.38
N ALA A 347 0.39 16.74 -19.02
CA ALA A 347 -0.80 16.00 -19.41
C ALA A 347 -2.05 16.39 -18.59
N GLY A 348 -1.87 17.23 -17.56
CA GLY A 348 -2.90 17.60 -16.60
C GLY A 348 -3.43 16.40 -15.83
N ALA A 349 -2.64 15.36 -15.60
CA ALA A 349 -3.03 14.16 -14.87
C ALA A 349 -3.56 14.47 -13.46
N ASP A 350 -4.43 13.61 -12.95
CA ASP A 350 -4.97 13.77 -11.60
C ASP A 350 -4.02 13.16 -10.56
N VAL A 351 -3.33 12.07 -10.92
CA VAL A 351 -2.44 11.31 -10.02
C VAL A 351 -1.19 10.82 -10.75
N VAL A 352 -0.05 10.93 -10.07
CA VAL A 352 1.23 10.31 -10.46
C VAL A 352 1.60 9.26 -9.42
N VAL A 353 1.81 8.01 -9.83
CA VAL A 353 2.24 6.92 -8.94
C VAL A 353 3.64 6.47 -9.33
N ILE A 354 4.60 6.52 -8.40
CA ILE A 354 6.01 6.22 -8.64
C ILE A 354 6.36 4.88 -8.00
N ASP A 355 6.80 3.91 -8.83
CA ASP A 355 7.34 2.62 -8.38
C ASP A 355 8.84 2.75 -8.12
N THR A 356 9.33 2.41 -6.92
CA THR A 356 10.76 2.54 -6.57
C THR A 356 11.45 1.19 -6.45
N ALA A 357 12.79 1.21 -6.47
CA ALA A 357 13.60 0.05 -6.13
C ALA A 357 13.36 -0.42 -4.67
N GLY A 358 13.64 -1.70 -4.39
CA GLY A 358 13.51 -2.31 -3.05
C GLY A 358 14.72 -3.10 -2.56
N ARG A 359 15.90 -2.87 -3.15
CA ARG A 359 17.13 -3.60 -2.87
C ARG A 359 17.78 -3.13 -1.55
N LEU A 360 17.43 -3.74 -0.42
CA LEU A 360 17.93 -3.35 0.91
C LEU A 360 19.36 -3.83 1.24
N HIS A 361 20.02 -4.61 0.37
CA HIS A 361 21.34 -5.20 0.69
C HIS A 361 22.47 -4.16 0.85
N THR A 362 22.27 -2.92 0.39
CA THR A 362 23.10 -1.76 0.72
C THR A 362 22.23 -0.70 1.41
N LYS A 363 21.97 -0.88 2.72
CA LYS A 363 21.08 0.00 3.52
C LYS A 363 21.32 1.49 3.26
N THR A 364 22.57 1.93 3.17
CA THR A 364 22.92 3.34 2.95
C THR A 364 22.55 3.83 1.55
N GLY A 365 22.87 3.05 0.50
CA GLY A 365 22.63 3.46 -0.89
C GLY A 365 21.15 3.58 -1.24
N LEU A 366 20.33 2.60 -0.84
CA LEU A 366 18.88 2.64 -1.10
C LEU A 366 18.20 3.82 -0.40
N MET A 367 18.60 4.12 0.84
CA MET A 367 17.99 5.20 1.61
C MET A 367 18.36 6.58 1.04
N ASP A 368 19.62 6.78 0.66
CA ASP A 368 20.05 8.02 0.00
C ASP A 368 19.31 8.24 -1.32
N GLU A 369 19.07 7.17 -2.08
CA GLU A 369 18.32 7.17 -3.32
C GLU A 369 16.85 7.54 -3.11
N LEU A 370 16.17 6.91 -2.16
CA LEU A 370 14.77 7.21 -1.85
C LEU A 370 14.58 8.62 -1.31
N GLY A 371 15.47 9.07 -0.42
CA GLY A 371 15.50 10.44 0.07
C GLY A 371 15.76 11.45 -1.07
N LYS A 372 16.63 11.09 -2.04
CA LYS A 372 16.85 11.90 -3.25
C LYS A 372 15.61 11.96 -4.13
N VAL A 373 14.94 10.83 -4.40
CA VAL A 373 13.70 10.76 -5.19
C VAL A 373 12.65 11.69 -4.59
N LYS A 374 12.35 11.53 -3.30
CA LYS A 374 11.39 12.39 -2.58
C LYS A 374 11.77 13.86 -2.69
N ARG A 375 13.03 14.21 -2.40
CA ARG A 375 13.52 15.59 -2.47
C ARG A 375 13.41 16.21 -3.87
N VAL A 376 13.68 15.45 -4.93
CA VAL A 376 13.61 15.93 -6.32
C VAL A 376 12.15 16.13 -6.73
N VAL A 377 11.29 15.16 -6.45
CA VAL A 377 9.85 15.23 -6.72
C VAL A 377 9.20 16.41 -5.97
N SER A 378 9.53 16.60 -4.69
CA SER A 378 9.00 17.68 -3.85
C SER A 378 9.31 19.09 -4.37
N LYS A 379 10.32 19.26 -5.24
CA LYS A 379 10.59 20.54 -5.91
C LYS A 379 9.56 20.87 -6.98
N ARG A 380 8.91 19.85 -7.55
CA ARG A 380 7.96 19.98 -8.66
C ARG A 380 6.51 19.95 -8.20
N ALA A 381 6.14 18.98 -7.36
CA ALA A 381 4.80 18.80 -6.79
C ALA A 381 4.88 18.26 -5.36
N ALA A 382 3.78 18.35 -4.59
CA ALA A 382 3.74 17.78 -3.25
C ALA A 382 3.73 16.25 -3.33
N VAL A 383 4.56 15.59 -2.51
CA VAL A 383 4.46 14.14 -2.27
C VAL A 383 3.39 13.95 -1.21
N ASP A 384 2.19 13.59 -1.64
CA ASP A 384 0.98 13.51 -0.82
C ASP A 384 0.94 12.24 0.03
N GLU A 385 1.41 11.15 -0.55
CA GLU A 385 1.33 9.81 0.02
C GLU A 385 2.65 9.06 -0.22
N VAL A 386 3.15 8.42 0.82
CA VAL A 386 4.26 7.46 0.77
C VAL A 386 3.74 6.14 1.30
N LEU A 387 3.48 5.20 0.39
CA LEU A 387 2.92 3.89 0.68
C LEU A 387 4.04 2.86 0.83
N LEU A 388 4.20 2.31 2.04
CA LEU A 388 5.10 1.20 2.28
C LEU A 388 4.40 -0.13 2.00
N VAL A 389 4.91 -0.90 1.06
CA VAL A 389 4.38 -2.23 0.72
C VAL A 389 5.15 -3.31 1.46
N LEU A 390 4.43 -4.07 2.28
CA LEU A 390 4.95 -5.19 3.06
C LEU A 390 4.27 -6.50 2.66
N ASP A 391 4.98 -7.60 2.86
CA ASP A 391 4.49 -8.96 2.64
C ASP A 391 4.01 -9.54 3.98
N ALA A 392 2.71 -9.88 4.05
CA ALA A 392 2.11 -10.43 5.27
C ALA A 392 2.63 -11.84 5.62
N THR A 393 3.20 -12.59 4.66
CA THR A 393 3.74 -13.94 4.88
C THR A 393 5.06 -13.92 5.65
N ILE A 394 5.81 -12.82 5.56
CA ILE A 394 7.11 -12.64 6.23
C ILE A 394 6.93 -12.37 7.73
N GLY A 395 5.73 -11.93 8.14
CA GLY A 395 5.39 -11.63 9.53
C GLY A 395 6.27 -10.53 10.11
N GLN A 396 6.68 -10.67 11.37
CA GLN A 396 7.44 -9.64 12.09
C GLN A 396 8.82 -9.32 11.48
N ASN A 397 9.37 -10.20 10.63
CA ASN A 397 10.69 -10.00 10.03
C ASN A 397 10.74 -8.79 9.08
N SER A 398 9.59 -8.27 8.62
CA SER A 398 9.54 -7.09 7.78
C SER A 398 9.69 -5.78 8.56
N LEU A 399 9.51 -5.79 9.89
CA LEU A 399 9.43 -4.57 10.72
C LEU A 399 10.75 -3.82 10.86
N PRO A 400 11.90 -4.47 11.13
CA PRO A 400 13.17 -3.74 11.23
C PRO A 400 13.48 -2.97 9.94
N GLN A 401 13.08 -3.53 8.80
CA GLN A 401 13.25 -2.89 7.49
C GLN A 401 12.29 -1.72 7.34
N ALA A 402 11.01 -1.92 7.66
CA ALA A 402 9.98 -0.89 7.63
C ALA A 402 10.36 0.37 8.45
N ARG A 403 10.97 0.19 9.62
CA ARG A 403 11.48 1.29 10.45
C ARG A 403 12.52 2.14 9.74
N VAL A 404 13.48 1.49 9.06
CA VAL A 404 14.53 2.20 8.32
C VAL A 404 13.92 3.02 7.17
N PHE A 405 12.89 2.52 6.49
CA PHE A 405 12.16 3.33 5.50
C PHE A 405 11.43 4.51 6.15
N ALA A 406 10.80 4.30 7.31
CA ALA A 406 10.06 5.34 8.03
C ALA A 406 10.94 6.54 8.39
N GLU A 407 12.20 6.29 8.76
CA GLU A 407 13.19 7.32 9.11
C GLU A 407 13.59 8.23 7.92
N VAL A 408 13.36 7.79 6.67
CA VAL A 408 13.93 8.42 5.48
C VAL A 408 12.88 9.08 4.59
N VAL A 409 11.72 8.45 4.40
CA VAL A 409 10.72 8.91 3.42
C VAL A 409 9.39 9.38 4.01
N ASP A 410 9.25 9.49 5.34
CA ASP A 410 8.00 9.84 6.04
C ASP A 410 6.80 9.05 5.50
N ILE A 411 6.75 7.76 5.84
CA ILE A 411 5.67 6.87 5.42
C ILE A 411 4.34 7.45 5.92
N THR A 412 3.31 7.45 5.07
CA THR A 412 1.97 7.95 5.40
C THR A 412 0.93 6.83 5.50
N GLY A 413 1.23 5.67 4.93
CA GLY A 413 0.36 4.50 4.99
C GLY A 413 1.06 3.21 4.58
N VAL A 414 0.47 2.09 4.95
CA VAL A 414 0.98 0.75 4.62
C VAL A 414 0.01 0.02 3.71
N VAL A 415 0.59 -0.75 2.78
CA VAL A 415 -0.11 -1.76 1.99
C VAL A 415 0.42 -3.14 2.39
N LEU A 416 -0.48 -4.03 2.82
CA LEU A 416 -0.12 -5.41 3.16
C LEU A 416 -0.54 -6.36 2.05
N THR A 417 0.42 -7.04 1.43
CA THR A 417 0.16 -8.00 0.36
C THR A 417 0.16 -9.43 0.88
N LYS A 418 -0.37 -10.36 0.07
CA LYS A 418 -0.37 -11.81 0.32
C LYS A 418 -1.06 -12.21 1.63
N LEU A 419 -2.03 -11.42 2.07
CA LEU A 419 -2.75 -11.67 3.31
C LEU A 419 -3.68 -12.89 3.22
N ASP A 420 -4.03 -13.31 2.00
CA ASP A 420 -4.79 -14.53 1.69
C ASP A 420 -3.97 -15.82 1.79
N GLY A 421 -2.63 -15.72 1.81
CA GLY A 421 -1.72 -16.86 1.86
C GLY A 421 -1.17 -17.16 3.25
N THR A 422 -1.66 -16.51 4.31
CA THR A 422 -1.05 -16.58 5.65
C THR A 422 -2.08 -16.67 6.77
N ALA A 423 -1.77 -17.50 7.77
CA ALA A 423 -2.46 -17.55 9.06
C ALA A 423 -1.92 -16.51 10.06
N LYS A 424 -0.86 -15.78 9.70
CA LYS A 424 -0.19 -14.76 10.52
C LYS A 424 -0.83 -13.38 10.32
N GLY A 425 -2.14 -13.29 10.52
CA GLY A 425 -2.88 -12.03 10.37
C GLY A 425 -2.46 -10.92 11.34
N GLY A 426 -1.85 -11.27 12.48
CA GLY A 426 -1.49 -10.33 13.54
C GLY A 426 -0.47 -9.26 13.14
N ILE A 427 0.25 -9.46 12.03
CA ILE A 427 1.23 -8.49 11.53
C ILE A 427 0.64 -7.10 11.30
N VAL A 428 -0.66 -6.99 10.99
CA VAL A 428 -1.39 -5.72 10.86
C VAL A 428 -1.24 -4.87 12.12
N PHE A 429 -1.51 -5.46 13.29
CA PHE A 429 -1.45 -4.75 14.57
C PHE A 429 -0.03 -4.27 14.85
N ARG A 430 0.93 -5.15 14.60
CA ARG A 430 2.33 -4.87 14.89
C ARG A 430 2.91 -3.79 13.99
N VAL A 431 2.55 -3.78 12.71
CA VAL A 431 2.98 -2.73 11.78
C VAL A 431 2.44 -1.36 12.18
N GLN A 432 1.15 -1.26 12.52
CA GLN A 432 0.57 0.01 12.97
C GLN A 432 1.15 0.48 14.30
N GLN A 433 1.48 -0.45 15.20
CA GLN A 433 2.15 -0.14 16.44
C GLN A 433 3.56 0.43 16.19
N GLU A 434 4.37 -0.27 15.40
CA GLU A 434 5.78 0.05 15.19
C GLU A 434 5.97 1.33 14.36
N LEU A 435 5.15 1.52 13.32
CA LEU A 435 5.32 2.64 12.38
C LEU A 435 4.43 3.84 12.70
N GLY A 436 3.40 3.67 13.54
CA GLY A 436 2.45 4.73 13.87
C GLY A 436 1.55 5.19 12.71
N VAL A 437 1.56 4.47 11.59
CA VAL A 437 0.77 4.79 10.38
C VAL A 437 -0.30 3.74 10.12
N PRO A 438 -1.43 4.12 9.49
CA PRO A 438 -2.49 3.17 9.20
C PRO A 438 -2.12 2.18 8.09
N VAL A 439 -2.60 0.95 8.21
CA VAL A 439 -2.75 0.08 7.04
C VAL A 439 -3.95 0.62 6.24
N LYS A 440 -3.71 1.00 4.99
CA LYS A 440 -4.72 1.61 4.11
C LYS A 440 -5.28 0.62 3.09
N LEU A 441 -4.44 -0.29 2.60
CA LEU A 441 -4.80 -1.26 1.57
C LEU A 441 -4.32 -2.67 1.92
N VAL A 442 -5.05 -3.68 1.43
CA VAL A 442 -4.67 -5.09 1.52
C VAL A 442 -4.73 -5.76 0.15
N GLY A 443 -3.67 -6.49 -0.19
CA GLY A 443 -3.61 -7.38 -1.34
C GLY A 443 -4.05 -8.79 -0.94
N LEU A 444 -5.08 -9.29 -1.60
CA LEU A 444 -5.79 -10.52 -1.22
C LEU A 444 -5.67 -11.63 -2.27
N GLY A 445 -4.68 -11.53 -3.15
CA GLY A 445 -4.44 -12.50 -4.22
C GLY A 445 -3.67 -11.92 -5.40
N GLU A 446 -3.54 -12.73 -6.45
CA GLU A 446 -2.78 -12.39 -7.68
C GLU A 446 -3.63 -11.70 -8.76
N GLY A 447 -4.96 -11.77 -8.67
CA GLY A 447 -5.87 -11.18 -9.65
C GLY A 447 -5.77 -9.66 -9.69
N ALA A 448 -6.07 -9.06 -10.85
CA ALA A 448 -5.97 -7.61 -11.06
C ALA A 448 -6.89 -6.78 -10.15
N ASP A 449 -7.98 -7.37 -9.66
CA ASP A 449 -8.93 -6.74 -8.77
C ASP A 449 -8.74 -7.15 -7.28
N ASP A 450 -7.66 -7.87 -6.96
CA ASP A 450 -7.33 -8.33 -5.60
C ASP A 450 -6.54 -7.28 -4.80
N LEU A 451 -7.05 -6.04 -4.77
CA LEU A 451 -6.59 -4.95 -3.91
C LEU A 451 -7.84 -4.32 -3.27
N ALA A 452 -7.86 -4.27 -1.93
CA ALA A 452 -9.01 -3.79 -1.17
C ALA A 452 -8.59 -2.67 -0.20
N PRO A 453 -9.52 -1.78 0.20
CA PRO A 453 -9.32 -0.93 1.37
C PRO A 453 -9.21 -1.80 2.61
N PHE A 454 -8.36 -1.38 3.54
CA PHE A 454 -8.28 -2.02 4.85
C PHE A 454 -9.42 -1.52 5.75
N GLU A 455 -10.32 -2.44 6.11
CA GLU A 455 -11.47 -2.19 6.98
C GLU A 455 -11.26 -2.93 8.31
N PRO A 456 -10.94 -2.23 9.41
CA PRO A 456 -10.58 -2.88 10.68
C PRO A 456 -11.61 -3.89 11.18
N ALA A 457 -12.90 -3.53 11.12
CA ALA A 457 -13.99 -4.40 11.54
C ALA A 457 -14.07 -5.66 10.67
N ALA A 458 -14.04 -5.51 9.34
CA ALA A 458 -14.11 -6.65 8.42
C ALA A 458 -12.86 -7.56 8.53
N PHE A 459 -11.70 -6.98 8.82
CA PHE A 459 -10.48 -7.73 9.06
C PHE A 459 -10.57 -8.56 10.34
N VAL A 460 -11.02 -7.97 11.45
CA VAL A 460 -11.21 -8.69 12.72
C VAL A 460 -12.30 -9.76 12.58
N ASP A 461 -13.40 -9.44 11.88
CA ASP A 461 -14.47 -10.41 11.61
C ASP A 461 -13.92 -11.63 10.85
N ALA A 462 -13.10 -11.40 9.82
CA ALA A 462 -12.42 -12.47 9.10
C ALA A 462 -11.44 -13.26 9.98
N LEU A 463 -10.73 -12.59 10.88
CA LEU A 463 -9.78 -13.21 11.82
C LEU A 463 -10.47 -14.13 12.83
N LEU A 464 -11.69 -13.78 13.23
CA LEU A 464 -12.48 -14.54 14.20
C LEU A 464 -13.36 -15.63 13.56
N GLY A 465 -13.48 -15.63 12.22
CA GLY A 465 -14.13 -16.69 11.44
C GLY A 465 -15.61 -16.47 11.22
#